data_AF-A0A453KUD2-F1
#
_entry.id   AF-A0A453KUD2-F1
#
_cell.length_a   1.000
_cell.length_b   1.000
_cell.length_c   1.000
_cell.angle_alpha   90.00
_cell.angle_beta   90.00
_cell.angle_gamma   90.00
#
_symmetry.space_group_name_H-M   'P 1'
#
loop_
_entity.id
_entity.type
_entity.pdbx_description
1 polymer ?
#
loop_
_entity_poly.entity_id
_entity_poly.type
_entity_poly.pdbx_seq_one_letter_code
_entity_poly.pdbx_strand_id
1 'polypeptide(L)'
;HEVNREERRVQLRGGAARAPVQEDGCGDPAFGDGVDIVTWMRSNLKQADRRPAAMSCLDEEIVYWPADEQAKALDLLDLAISCTQAACQSRPSMRGVVNTLVRMDM
;
A
#
# COMPACT_ATOMS: atom_id res chain seq x y z
N HIS A 1 -53.18 34.47 -2.40
CA HIS A 1 -52.62 34.11 -3.72
C HIS A 1 -51.11 34.32 -3.67
N GLU A 2 -50.41 33.26 -3.33
CA GLU A 2 -49.03 33.25 -2.85
C GLU A 2 -48.17 32.47 -3.86
N VAL A 3 -47.96 33.07 -5.03
CA VAL A 3 -47.19 32.45 -6.12
C VAL A 3 -46.13 33.45 -6.57
N ASN A 4 -45.17 33.77 -5.71
CA ASN A 4 -43.99 34.55 -6.11
C ASN A 4 -42.82 34.39 -5.12
N ARG A 5 -42.41 33.15 -4.82
CA ARG A 5 -41.21 32.92 -4.00
C ARG A 5 -40.31 31.76 -4.47
N GLU A 6 -40.83 30.82 -5.25
CA GLU A 6 -40.05 29.63 -5.63
C GLU A 6 -39.22 29.81 -6.92
N GLU A 7 -39.59 30.73 -7.80
CA GLU A 7 -38.95 30.90 -9.12
C GLU A 7 -37.55 31.55 -9.07
N ARG A 8 -37.17 32.20 -7.95
CA ARG A 8 -35.83 32.83 -7.80
C ARG A 8 -34.74 31.89 -7.30
N ARG A 9 -35.05 30.61 -7.01
CA ARG A 9 -34.03 29.64 -6.57
C ARG A 9 -33.36 28.87 -7.71
N VAL A 10 -33.95 28.88 -8.91
CA VAL A 10 -33.45 28.08 -10.03
C VAL A 10 -32.27 28.75 -10.75
N GLN A 11 -32.07 30.07 -10.61
CA GLN A 11 -31.02 30.79 -11.36
C GLN A 11 -29.62 30.79 -10.72
N LEU A 12 -29.43 30.28 -9.49
CA LEU A 12 -28.15 30.40 -8.75
C LEU A 12 -27.32 29.11 -8.65
N ARG A 13 -27.69 28.04 -9.35
CA ARG A 13 -26.80 26.89 -9.54
C ARG A 13 -26.23 26.87 -10.96
N GLY A 14 -25.50 27.94 -11.27
CA GLY A 14 -24.46 27.87 -12.29
C GLY A 14 -23.51 26.74 -11.90
N GLY A 15 -23.54 25.67 -12.68
CA GLY A 15 -22.65 24.53 -12.52
C GLY A 15 -21.22 24.99 -12.74
N ALA A 16 -20.48 25.20 -11.66
CA ALA A 16 -19.04 25.00 -11.72
C ALA A 16 -18.83 23.51 -11.99
N ALA A 17 -18.43 23.18 -13.22
CA ALA A 17 -17.86 21.87 -13.51
C ALA A 17 -16.72 21.68 -12.50
N ARG A 18 -16.95 20.82 -11.52
CA ARG A 18 -15.92 20.43 -10.56
C ARG A 18 -14.84 19.78 -11.41
N ALA A 19 -13.69 20.43 -11.53
CA ALA A 19 -12.53 19.82 -12.17
C ALA A 19 -12.36 18.41 -11.57
N PRO A 20 -12.05 17.38 -12.38
CA PRO A 20 -11.67 16.10 -11.82
C PRO A 20 -10.57 16.41 -10.81
N VAL A 21 -10.77 16.00 -9.56
CA VAL A 21 -9.70 16.04 -8.58
C VAL A 21 -8.63 15.18 -9.20
N GLN A 22 -7.56 15.81 -9.68
CA GLN A 22 -6.33 15.13 -9.98
C GLN A 22 -5.91 14.63 -8.60
N GLU A 23 -6.25 13.40 -8.26
CA GLU A 23 -5.65 12.73 -7.13
C GLU A 23 -4.19 12.57 -7.55
N ASP A 24 -3.39 13.60 -7.28
CA ASP A 24 -1.94 13.49 -7.28
C ASP A 24 -1.66 12.32 -6.34
N GLY A 25 -1.38 11.18 -6.97
CA GLY A 25 -1.37 9.90 -6.31
C GLY A 25 -0.42 9.98 -5.13
N CYS A 26 -0.94 9.86 -3.92
CA CYS A 26 -0.17 9.70 -2.68
C CYS A 26 0.49 8.31 -2.62
N GLY A 27 0.86 7.76 -3.77
CA GLY A 27 1.52 6.48 -3.94
C GLY A 27 2.92 6.73 -4.45
N ASP A 28 3.85 5.89 -4.00
CA ASP A 28 5.21 5.87 -4.53
C ASP A 28 5.15 5.68 -6.07
N PRO A 29 5.83 6.53 -6.86
CA PRO A 29 5.89 6.38 -8.31
C PRO A 29 6.41 5.00 -8.76
N ALA A 30 7.14 4.28 -7.90
CA ALA A 30 7.67 2.95 -8.15
C ALA A 30 6.58 1.88 -8.36
N PHE A 31 5.36 2.08 -7.84
CA PHE A 31 4.29 1.10 -7.93
C PHE A 31 3.73 0.94 -9.35
N GLY A 32 3.79 2.00 -10.16
CA GLY A 32 3.08 2.09 -11.44
C GLY A 32 1.60 2.41 -11.25
N ASP A 33 1.00 3.06 -12.25
CA ASP A 33 -0.39 3.51 -12.18
C ASP A 33 -1.36 2.32 -12.01
N GLY A 34 -2.25 2.42 -11.02
CA GLY A 34 -3.27 1.41 -10.73
C GLY A 34 -2.78 0.09 -10.10
N VAL A 35 -1.50 -0.03 -9.72
CA VAL A 35 -0.98 -1.25 -9.06
C VAL A 35 -1.04 -1.09 -7.54
N ASP A 36 -1.71 -2.02 -6.87
CA ASP A 36 -1.72 -2.09 -5.41
C ASP A 36 -0.33 -2.51 -4.86
N ILE A 37 0.09 -1.87 -3.77
CA ILE A 37 1.41 -2.06 -3.13
C ILE A 37 1.70 -3.54 -2.82
N VAL A 38 0.67 -4.31 -2.43
CA VAL A 38 0.83 -5.74 -2.12
C VAL A 38 1.08 -6.54 -3.39
N THR A 39 0.37 -6.20 -4.47
CA THR A 39 0.55 -6.84 -5.79
C THR A 39 1.93 -6.54 -6.37
N TRP A 40 2.40 -5.31 -6.23
CA TRP A 40 3.75 -4.90 -6.62
C TRP A 40 4.81 -5.67 -5.81
N MET A 41 4.72 -5.65 -4.47
CA MET A 41 5.67 -6.35 -3.59
C MET A 41 5.75 -7.85 -3.88
N ARG A 42 4.62 -8.53 -4.08
CA ARG A 42 4.60 -9.96 -4.44
C ARG A 42 5.27 -10.24 -5.78
N SER A 43 5.16 -9.33 -6.74
CA SER A 43 5.76 -9.49 -8.06
C SER A 43 7.28 -9.34 -8.01
N ASN A 44 7.78 -8.47 -7.14
CA ASN A 44 9.22 -8.32 -6.88
C ASN A 44 9.81 -9.53 -6.13
N LEU A 45 9.06 -10.10 -5.17
CA LEU A 45 9.50 -11.30 -4.43
C LEU A 45 9.39 -12.60 -5.23
N LYS A 46 8.49 -12.72 -6.20
CA LYS A 46 8.43 -13.91 -7.07
C LYS A 46 9.66 -14.04 -7.98
N GLN A 47 10.43 -12.97 -8.16
CA GLN A 47 11.71 -12.97 -8.86
C GLN A 47 12.90 -13.37 -7.95
N ALA A 48 12.63 -13.90 -6.74
CA ALA A 48 13.59 -14.17 -5.66
C ALA A 48 14.65 -15.28 -5.89
N ASP A 49 15.04 -15.54 -7.14
CA ASP A 49 16.39 -16.07 -7.40
C ASP A 49 17.49 -15.01 -7.18
N ARG A 50 17.11 -13.77 -6.86
CA ARG A 50 18.04 -12.70 -6.48
C ARG A 50 17.55 -11.99 -5.23
N ARG A 51 18.09 -12.38 -4.07
CA ARG A 51 18.12 -11.57 -2.83
C ARG A 51 18.36 -10.06 -3.09
N PRO A 52 19.22 -9.65 -4.06
CA PRO A 52 19.38 -8.25 -4.45
C PRO A 52 18.11 -7.56 -4.98
N ALA A 53 17.23 -8.27 -5.69
CA ALA A 53 16.00 -7.70 -6.26
C ALA A 53 14.91 -7.49 -5.20
N ALA A 54 14.87 -8.36 -4.19
CA ALA A 54 14.00 -8.15 -3.02
C ALA A 54 14.51 -6.95 -2.17
N MET A 55 15.83 -6.82 -2.02
CA MET A 55 16.45 -5.67 -1.35
C MET A 55 16.21 -4.35 -2.07
N SER A 56 16.20 -4.32 -3.40
CA SER A 56 15.95 -3.07 -4.15
C SER A 56 14.52 -2.54 -4.02
N CYS A 57 13.61 -3.29 -3.40
CA CYS A 57 12.24 -2.86 -3.11
C CYS A 57 12.09 -2.28 -1.69
N LEU A 58 13.14 -2.37 -0.89
CA LEU A 58 13.22 -1.79 0.44
C LEU A 58 13.96 -0.45 0.38
N ASP A 59 14.03 0.22 1.52
CA ASP A 59 14.81 1.44 1.68
C ASP A 59 16.27 1.21 1.25
N GLU A 60 16.84 2.15 0.52
CA GLU A 60 18.22 2.07 0.03
C GLU A 60 19.25 1.97 1.18
N GLU A 61 18.91 2.48 2.37
CA GLU A 61 19.74 2.37 3.56
C GLU A 61 19.89 0.91 4.03
N ILE A 62 18.89 0.06 3.79
CA ILE A 62 18.88 -1.36 4.23
C ILE A 62 19.97 -2.17 3.53
N VAL A 63 20.36 -1.81 2.31
CA VAL A 63 21.45 -2.48 1.57
C VAL A 63 22.79 -2.36 2.31
N TYR A 64 22.95 -1.32 3.13
CA TYR A 64 24.18 -1.06 3.88
C TYR A 64 24.18 -1.69 5.28
N TRP A 65 23.07 -2.29 5.72
CA TRP A 65 22.98 -2.94 7.03
C TRP A 65 23.82 -4.22 7.11
N PRO A 66 24.16 -4.70 8.32
CA PRO A 66 24.73 -6.02 8.52
C PRO A 66 23.90 -7.13 7.85
N ALA A 67 24.55 -8.18 7.36
CA ALA A 67 23.88 -9.23 6.58
C ALA A 67 22.78 -9.98 7.38
N ASP A 68 22.90 -10.04 8.70
CA ASP A 68 21.90 -10.59 9.62
C ASP A 68 20.69 -9.66 9.75
N GLU A 69 20.90 -8.35 9.86
CA GLU A 69 19.82 -7.35 9.87
C GLU A 69 19.08 -7.29 8.53
N GLN A 70 19.80 -7.41 7.41
CA GLN A 70 19.18 -7.55 6.08
C GLN A 70 18.30 -8.79 5.97
N ALA A 71 18.74 -9.91 6.56
CA ALA A 71 17.94 -11.14 6.60
C ALA A 71 16.66 -10.94 7.41
N LYS A 72 16.76 -10.28 8.58
CA LYS A 72 15.61 -9.92 9.40
C LYS A 72 14.63 -8.98 8.67
N ALA A 73 15.13 -8.05 7.88
CA ALA A 73 14.30 -7.17 7.06
C ALA A 73 13.53 -7.94 5.97
N LEU A 74 14.14 -8.94 5.34
CA LEU A 74 13.44 -9.84 4.40
C LEU A 74 12.38 -10.68 5.08
N ASP A 75 12.70 -11.25 6.23
CA ASP A 75 11.74 -12.05 7.01
C ASP A 75 10.54 -11.19 7.45
N LEU A 76 10.78 -9.90 7.77
CA LEU A 76 9.73 -8.97 8.14
C LEU A 76 8.85 -8.60 6.94
N LEU A 77 9.47 -8.40 5.77
CA LEU A 77 8.75 -8.15 4.52
C LEU A 77 7.84 -9.34 4.15
N ASP A 78 8.34 -10.57 4.27
CA ASP A 78 7.54 -11.78 4.01
C ASP A 78 6.35 -11.90 4.97
N LEU A 79 6.56 -11.59 6.25
CA LEU A 79 5.48 -11.54 7.25
C LEU A 79 4.43 -10.47 6.89
N ALA A 80 4.86 -9.26 6.51
CA ALA A 80 3.96 -8.19 6.10
C ALA A 80 3.10 -8.59 4.88
N ILE A 81 3.68 -9.31 3.92
CA ILE A 81 2.95 -9.79 2.73
C ILE A 81 1.99 -10.93 3.07
N SER A 82 2.34 -11.76 4.04
CA SER A 82 1.46 -12.78 4.58
C SER A 82 0.23 -12.18 5.28
N CYS A 83 0.39 -11.05 5.99
CA CYS A 83 -0.72 -10.30 6.58
C CYS A 83 -1.72 -9.75 5.55
N THR A 84 -1.28 -9.54 4.32
CA THR A 84 -2.08 -8.92 3.24
C THR A 84 -2.60 -9.94 2.22
N GLN A 85 -2.62 -11.24 2.56
CA GLN A 85 -3.16 -12.29 1.68
C GLN A 85 -4.62 -12.01 1.28
N ALA A 86 -4.96 -12.25 0.00
CA ALA A 86 -6.31 -11.99 -0.50
C ALA A 86 -7.34 -12.84 0.25
N ALA A 87 -7.02 -14.11 0.49
CA ALA A 87 -7.82 -15.02 1.29
C ALA A 87 -7.61 -14.76 2.80
N CYS A 88 -8.68 -14.43 3.52
CA CYS A 88 -8.62 -14.17 4.96
C CYS A 88 -8.04 -15.36 5.76
N GLN A 89 -8.31 -16.60 5.34
CA GLN A 89 -7.82 -17.80 6.02
C GLN A 89 -6.32 -18.05 5.83
N SER A 90 -5.69 -17.40 4.84
CA SER A 90 -4.26 -17.47 4.60
C SER A 90 -3.48 -16.42 5.39
N ARG A 91 -4.17 -15.44 5.99
CA ARG A 91 -3.52 -14.42 6.82
C ARG A 91 -3.19 -15.00 8.19
N PRO A 92 -2.01 -14.72 8.75
CA PRO A 92 -1.73 -15.05 10.13
C PRO A 92 -2.69 -14.31 11.06
N SER A 93 -3.14 -14.97 12.12
CA SER A 93 -3.80 -14.27 13.23
C SER A 93 -2.84 -13.29 13.90
N MET A 94 -3.34 -12.29 14.62
CA MET A 94 -2.46 -11.38 15.37
C MET A 94 -1.54 -12.09 16.36
N ARG A 95 -2.04 -13.15 17.01
CA ARG A 95 -1.21 -14.01 17.85
C ARG A 95 -0.09 -14.70 17.05
N GLY A 96 -0.40 -15.13 15.83
CA GLY A 96 0.59 -15.68 14.89
C GLY A 96 1.64 -14.64 14.49
N VAL A 97 1.22 -13.41 14.15
CA VAL A 97 2.11 -12.30 13.80
C VAL A 97 3.07 -11.98 14.94
N VAL A 98 2.56 -11.77 16.15
CA VAL A 98 3.38 -11.47 17.34
C VAL A 98 4.36 -12.61 17.64
N ASN A 99 3.91 -13.87 17.53
CA ASN A 99 4.79 -15.02 17.74
C ASN A 99 5.93 -15.09 16.72
N THR A 100 5.67 -14.74 15.45
CA THR A 100 6.72 -14.67 14.43
C THR A 100 7.70 -13.53 14.74
N LEU A 101 7.22 -12.34 15.09
CA LEU A 101 8.08 -11.20 15.45
C LEU A 101 9.00 -11.52 16.63
N VAL A 102 8.47 -12.14 17.69
CA VAL A 102 9.28 -12.54 18.86
C VAL A 102 10.37 -13.54 18.48
N ARG A 103 10.10 -14.44 17.52
CA ARG A 103 11.10 -15.43 17.06
C ARG A 103 12.20 -14.83 16.19
N MET A 104 11.99 -13.65 15.65
CA MET A 104 12.97 -12.94 14.82
C MET A 104 13.96 -12.11 15.67
N ASP A 105 13.84 -12.18 17.00
CA ASP A 105 14.54 -11.31 17.96
C ASP A 105 14.44 -9.83 17.55
N MET A 106 13.20 -9.40 17.27
CA MET A 106 12.80 -8.01 17.00
C MET A 106 12.32 -7.32 18.27
#